data_AF-A0A5F1I2W3-F1
#
_entry.id   AF-A0A5F1I2W3-F1
#
_cell.length_a   1.000
_cell.length_b   1.000
_cell.length_c   1.000
_cell.angle_alpha   90.00
_cell.angle_beta   90.00
_cell.angle_gamma   90.00
#
_symmetry.space_group_name_H-M   'P 1'
#
loop_
_entity.id
_entity.type
_entity.pdbx_description
1 polymer ?
#
loop_
_entity_poly.entity_id
_entity_poly.type
_entity_poly.pdbx_seq_one_letter_code
_entity_poly.pdbx_strand_id
1 'polypeptide(L)'
;MATSTVIPGDITKLKGDVSKAKEDISSISGKVSTLQTDMDSAKQDISTRYTKTEVDNKLKNKVEVNDLESGRYGGDFYPLTGREAFYLWNLATTTAAANLYLNPDPAISSVLRSTSSIRYKHSVETIDSEHADLIFKMRPVWYRSQCENDRRDWGFYGLIAEEVGEIAPQFVHWRPANENDAPEAISSNGLVAEGVMYERLVVPLIHHIQKLTERVDELESELKLLSTSRSDIG
;
A
#
# COMPACT_ATOMS: atom_id res chain seq x y z
N MET A 1 -46.60 92.71 -36.93
CA MET A 1 -45.63 92.06 -37.85
C MET A 1 -44.49 91.54 -37.01
N ALA A 2 -44.40 90.24 -36.77
CA ALA A 2 -43.32 89.67 -35.95
C ALA A 2 -42.97 88.26 -36.44
N THR A 3 -42.70 88.09 -37.73
CA THR A 3 -42.51 86.74 -38.30
C THR A 3 -41.65 86.80 -39.57
N SER A 4 -40.34 87.04 -39.42
CA SER A 4 -39.37 86.66 -40.48
C SER A 4 -37.90 86.58 -40.02
N THR A 5 -37.59 86.82 -38.73
CA THR A 5 -36.21 86.78 -38.20
C THR A 5 -35.90 85.52 -37.38
N VAL A 6 -36.91 84.78 -36.94
CA VAL A 6 -36.73 83.55 -36.14
C VAL A 6 -36.13 82.43 -37.01
N ILE A 7 -36.68 82.22 -38.21
CA ILE A 7 -36.23 81.15 -39.13
C ILE A 7 -34.76 81.31 -39.56
N PRO A 8 -34.27 82.50 -39.99
CA PRO A 8 -32.85 82.68 -40.30
C PRO A 8 -31.91 82.46 -39.11
N GLY A 9 -32.34 82.86 -37.90
CA GLY A 9 -31.58 82.63 -36.66
C GLY A 9 -31.44 81.15 -36.33
N ASP A 10 -32.54 80.41 -36.40
CA ASP A 10 -32.57 78.96 -36.19
C ASP A 10 -31.73 78.22 -37.23
N ILE A 11 -31.79 78.61 -38.51
CA ILE A 11 -30.93 78.06 -39.58
C ILE A 11 -29.44 78.31 -39.28
N THR A 12 -29.10 79.49 -38.79
CA THR A 12 -27.70 79.83 -38.44
C THR A 12 -27.21 79.01 -37.26
N LYS A 13 -28.05 78.83 -36.23
CA LYS A 13 -27.75 77.95 -35.09
C LYS A 13 -27.59 76.49 -35.51
N LEU A 14 -28.51 75.97 -36.34
CA LEU A 14 -28.43 74.61 -36.88
C LEU A 14 -27.14 74.37 -37.69
N LYS A 15 -26.69 75.35 -38.48
CA LYS A 15 -25.39 75.25 -39.18
C LYS A 15 -24.20 75.14 -38.22
N GLY A 16 -24.25 75.88 -37.12
CA GLY A 16 -23.25 75.80 -36.05
C GLY A 16 -23.25 74.43 -35.38
N ASP A 17 -24.42 73.94 -34.97
CA ASP A 17 -24.59 72.64 -34.32
C ASP A 17 -24.15 71.49 -35.25
N VAL A 18 -24.49 71.55 -36.54
CA VAL A 18 -24.05 70.57 -37.56
C VAL A 18 -22.52 70.61 -37.75
N SER A 19 -21.92 71.80 -37.72
CA SER A 19 -20.45 71.93 -37.83
C SER A 19 -19.75 71.31 -36.62
N LYS A 20 -20.25 71.57 -35.41
CA LYS A 20 -19.73 70.96 -34.18
C LYS A 20 -19.92 69.44 -34.16
N ALA A 21 -21.09 68.95 -34.57
CA ALA A 21 -21.35 67.51 -34.68
C ALA A 21 -20.39 66.82 -35.67
N LYS A 22 -20.02 67.50 -36.76
CA LYS A 22 -19.05 66.98 -37.73
C LYS A 22 -17.65 66.87 -37.12
N GLU A 23 -17.23 67.84 -36.32
CA GLU A 23 -15.96 67.79 -35.57
C GLU A 23 -15.97 66.65 -34.54
N ASP A 24 -17.05 66.53 -33.77
CA ASP A 24 -17.23 65.47 -32.78
C ASP A 24 -17.20 64.07 -33.43
N ILE A 25 -17.89 63.88 -34.56
CA ILE A 25 -17.87 62.63 -35.34
C ILE A 25 -16.45 62.31 -35.82
N SER A 26 -15.70 63.30 -36.30
CA SER A 26 -14.31 63.10 -36.73
C SER A 26 -13.41 62.67 -35.57
N SER A 27 -13.60 63.27 -34.38
CA SER A 27 -12.88 62.91 -33.16
C SER A 27 -13.20 61.48 -32.69
N ILE A 28 -14.48 61.10 -32.71
CA ILE A 28 -14.94 59.74 -32.39
C ILE A 28 -14.33 58.72 -33.36
N SER A 29 -14.32 59.01 -34.66
CA SER A 29 -13.71 58.13 -35.67
C SER A 29 -12.23 57.87 -35.39
N GLY A 30 -11.49 58.89 -34.95
CA GLY A 30 -10.10 58.75 -34.53
C GLY A 30 -9.96 57.82 -33.32
N LYS A 31 -10.75 58.06 -32.26
CA LYS A 31 -10.73 57.23 -31.04
C LYS A 31 -11.11 55.78 -31.29
N VAL A 32 -12.12 55.53 -32.14
CA VAL A 32 -12.52 54.16 -32.52
C VAL A 32 -11.38 53.45 -33.26
N SER A 33 -10.67 54.16 -34.15
CA SER A 33 -9.52 53.59 -34.87
C SER A 33 -8.38 53.20 -33.92
N THR A 34 -8.12 54.02 -32.89
CA THR A 34 -7.15 53.69 -31.83
C THR A 34 -7.59 52.47 -31.02
N LEU A 35 -8.85 52.43 -30.57
CA LEU A 35 -9.38 51.29 -29.81
C LEU A 35 -9.32 49.98 -30.60
N GLN A 36 -9.53 50.03 -31.91
CA GLN A 36 -9.38 48.87 -32.79
C GLN A 36 -7.94 48.33 -32.75
N THR A 37 -6.96 49.23 -32.84
CA THR A 37 -5.53 48.90 -32.80
C THR A 37 -5.10 48.33 -31.44
N ASP A 38 -5.58 48.94 -30.35
CA ASP A 38 -5.31 48.48 -28.98
C ASP A 38 -5.92 47.10 -28.73
N MET A 39 -7.12 46.84 -29.27
CA MET A 39 -7.80 45.55 -29.15
C MET A 39 -7.07 44.44 -29.91
N ASP A 40 -6.60 44.72 -31.13
CA ASP A 40 -5.81 43.76 -31.90
C ASP A 40 -4.49 43.42 -31.20
N SER A 41 -3.82 44.42 -30.63
CA SER A 41 -2.59 44.25 -29.85
C SER A 41 -2.84 43.43 -28.58
N ALA A 42 -3.90 43.73 -27.83
CA ALA A 42 -4.26 42.97 -26.62
C ALA A 42 -4.61 41.52 -26.94
N LYS A 43 -5.28 41.26 -28.06
CA LYS A 43 -5.61 39.91 -28.53
C LYS A 43 -4.35 39.11 -28.84
N GLN A 44 -3.37 39.74 -29.49
CA GLN A 44 -2.07 39.12 -29.76
C GLN A 44 -1.32 38.82 -28.46
N ASP A 45 -1.23 39.80 -27.54
CA ASP A 45 -0.59 39.66 -26.24
C ASP A 45 -1.17 38.51 -25.39
N ILE A 46 -2.50 38.41 -25.34
CA ILE A 46 -3.19 37.32 -24.63
C ILE A 46 -2.87 35.98 -25.28
N SER A 47 -2.85 35.91 -26.61
CA SER A 47 -2.55 34.68 -27.34
C SER A 47 -1.11 34.20 -27.17
N THR A 48 -0.15 35.11 -26.94
CA THR A 48 1.28 34.76 -26.82
C THR A 48 1.75 34.56 -25.39
N ARG A 49 1.09 35.13 -24.37
CA ARG A 49 1.58 35.07 -22.98
C ARG A 49 1.34 33.74 -22.27
N TYR A 50 0.30 32.99 -22.66
CA TYR A 50 -0.02 31.71 -22.05
C TYR A 50 -0.69 30.79 -23.07
N THR A 51 0.07 29.90 -23.69
CA THR A 51 -0.53 28.84 -24.49
C THR A 51 -1.36 27.94 -23.57
N LYS A 52 -2.47 27.39 -24.07
CA LYS A 52 -3.27 26.39 -23.34
C LYS A 52 -2.37 25.26 -22.83
N THR A 53 -1.36 24.87 -23.61
CA THR A 53 -0.34 23.87 -23.26
C THR A 53 0.52 24.30 -22.07
N GLU A 54 0.96 25.56 -21.96
CA GLU A 54 1.71 26.05 -20.80
C GLU A 54 0.84 26.13 -19.54
N VAL A 55 -0.43 26.51 -19.69
CA VAL A 55 -1.40 26.53 -18.58
C VAL A 55 -1.72 25.11 -18.12
N ASP A 56 -1.98 24.18 -19.04
CA ASP A 56 -2.22 22.76 -18.76
C ASP A 56 -0.98 22.13 -18.11
N ASN A 57 0.23 22.41 -18.61
CA ASN A 57 1.48 21.91 -18.02
C ASN A 57 1.75 22.49 -16.61
N LYS A 58 1.43 23.76 -16.37
CA LYS A 58 1.54 24.38 -15.04
C LYS A 58 0.46 23.90 -14.07
N LEU A 59 -0.75 23.61 -14.57
CA LEU A 59 -1.87 23.10 -13.75
C LEU A 59 -1.74 21.62 -13.44
N LYS A 60 -1.16 20.82 -14.35
CA LYS A 60 -0.86 19.40 -14.11
C LYS A 60 0.01 19.22 -12.85
N ASN A 61 0.95 20.13 -12.62
CA ASN A 61 1.77 20.15 -11.40
C ASN A 61 1.11 20.82 -10.18
N LYS A 62 -0.08 21.44 -10.30
CA LYS A 62 -0.77 22.11 -9.19
C LYS A 62 -2.00 21.36 -8.68
N VAL A 63 -2.59 20.48 -9.48
CA VAL A 63 -3.69 19.61 -9.04
C VAL A 63 -3.17 18.38 -8.27
N GLU A 64 -1.89 18.04 -8.38
CA GLU A 64 -1.26 16.95 -7.62
C GLU A 64 -0.48 17.40 -6.35
N VAL A 65 -0.29 18.71 -6.11
CA VAL A 65 0.68 19.21 -5.10
C VAL A 65 0.07 19.87 -3.86
N ASN A 66 -1.18 20.36 -3.89
CA ASN A 66 -1.73 21.08 -2.72
C ASN A 66 -2.07 20.20 -1.51
N ASP A 67 -2.18 18.87 -1.66
CA ASP A 67 -2.29 17.95 -0.52
C ASP A 67 -0.92 17.56 0.08
N LEU A 68 0.19 17.93 -0.56
CA LEU A 68 1.57 17.66 -0.10
C LEU A 68 2.18 18.79 0.75
N GLU A 69 1.79 20.06 0.53
CA GLU A 69 2.44 21.21 1.19
C GLU A 69 1.88 21.56 2.59
N SER A 70 0.78 20.94 3.03
CA SER A 70 0.19 21.24 4.35
C SER A 70 0.91 20.59 5.54
N GLY A 71 1.94 19.77 5.29
CA GLY A 71 2.91 19.35 6.31
C GLY A 71 2.31 18.70 7.57
N ARG A 72 1.12 18.09 7.47
CA ARG A 72 0.47 17.36 8.57
C ARG A 72 0.52 15.85 8.36
N TYR A 73 1.71 15.33 8.12
CA TYR A 73 2.03 13.91 8.31
C TYR A 73 3.39 13.83 9.02
N GLY A 74 3.40 13.30 10.25
CA GLY A 74 4.57 13.23 11.12
C GLY A 74 5.59 12.15 10.75
N GLY A 75 5.91 11.99 9.46
CA GLY A 75 6.92 11.06 8.98
C GLY A 75 7.02 11.08 7.46
N ASP A 76 8.24 11.03 6.93
CA ASP A 76 8.53 10.96 5.50
C ASP A 76 7.81 9.75 4.86
N PHE A 77 6.74 10.00 4.13
CA PHE A 77 6.04 8.96 3.38
C PHE A 77 6.29 9.17 1.88
N TYR A 78 7.15 8.34 1.31
CA TYR A 78 7.28 8.19 -0.14
C TYR A 78 6.34 7.04 -0.55
N PRO A 79 5.18 7.30 -1.18
CA PRO A 79 4.38 6.22 -1.71
C PRO A 79 5.19 5.55 -2.84
N LEU A 80 5.72 4.37 -2.55
CA LEU A 80 6.34 3.49 -3.54
C LEU A 80 5.24 2.98 -4.47
N THR A 81 4.90 3.78 -5.48
CA THR A 81 3.92 3.41 -6.51
C THR A 81 4.66 2.77 -7.67
N GLY A 82 4.93 1.47 -7.55
CA GLY A 82 5.41 0.64 -8.65
C GLY A 82 4.26 -0.15 -9.26
N ARG A 83 4.29 -0.39 -10.58
CA ARG A 83 3.39 -1.35 -11.27
C ARG A 83 3.94 -2.79 -11.24
N GLU A 84 5.09 -3.00 -10.61
CA GLU A 84 5.87 -4.24 -10.63
C GLU A 84 6.40 -4.56 -9.21
N ALA A 85 7.53 -5.25 -9.08
CA ALA A 85 8.06 -5.69 -7.79
C ALA A 85 8.87 -4.60 -7.05
N PHE A 86 8.83 -4.66 -5.71
CA PHE A 86 9.68 -3.86 -4.85
C PHE A 86 11.04 -4.54 -4.64
N TYR A 87 12.07 -4.04 -5.32
CA TYR A 87 13.44 -4.57 -5.21
C TYR A 87 14.27 -3.75 -4.21
N LEU A 88 14.84 -4.44 -3.22
CA LEU A 88 15.84 -3.88 -2.31
C LEU A 88 17.23 -4.39 -2.68
N TRP A 89 18.05 -3.51 -3.27
CA TRP A 89 19.42 -3.82 -3.66
C TRP A 89 20.44 -3.44 -2.58
N ASN A 90 21.58 -4.15 -2.53
CA ASN A 90 22.69 -3.88 -1.61
C ASN A 90 22.31 -3.90 -0.11
N LEU A 91 21.43 -4.84 0.28
CA LEU A 91 21.08 -5.06 1.69
C LEU A 91 22.33 -5.45 2.50
N ALA A 92 22.58 -4.76 3.60
CA ALA A 92 23.63 -5.11 4.56
C ALA A 92 23.21 -6.34 5.40
N THR A 93 24.18 -7.12 5.86
CA THR A 93 23.93 -8.26 6.76
C THR A 93 23.77 -7.80 8.20
N THR A 94 22.81 -8.36 8.92
CA THR A 94 22.66 -8.19 10.37
C THR A 94 22.50 -9.56 11.03
N THR A 95 22.94 -9.69 12.28
CA THR A 95 22.67 -10.87 13.12
C THR A 95 21.29 -10.81 13.78
N ALA A 96 20.60 -9.67 13.69
CA ALA A 96 19.22 -9.56 14.17
C ALA A 96 18.30 -10.43 13.30
N ALA A 97 17.41 -11.19 13.94
CA ALA A 97 16.41 -11.98 13.23
C ALA A 97 15.42 -11.06 12.48
N ALA A 98 14.88 -11.56 11.37
CA ALA A 98 13.85 -10.84 10.63
C ALA A 98 12.61 -10.64 11.52
N ASN A 99 12.26 -9.37 11.79
CA ASN A 99 11.00 -9.00 12.44
C ASN A 99 10.07 -8.29 11.45
N LEU A 100 9.92 -8.91 10.29
CA LEU A 100 9.10 -8.44 9.19
C LEU A 100 8.01 -9.48 8.94
N TYR A 101 6.77 -9.04 8.94
CA TYR A 101 5.63 -9.83 8.50
C TYR A 101 5.03 -9.15 7.29
N LEU A 102 4.89 -9.89 6.19
CA LEU A 102 4.15 -9.46 5.02
C LEU A 102 2.76 -10.08 5.10
N ASN A 103 1.73 -9.26 5.08
CA ASN A 103 0.36 -9.75 5.06
C ASN A 103 0.12 -10.52 3.74
N PRO A 104 -0.27 -11.82 3.79
CA PRO A 104 -0.48 -12.63 2.59
C PRO A 104 -1.75 -12.23 1.81
N ASP A 105 -2.61 -11.36 2.37
CA ASP A 105 -3.75 -10.81 1.65
C ASP A 105 -3.27 -9.80 0.58
N PRO A 106 -3.41 -10.12 -0.73
CA PRO A 106 -2.94 -9.26 -1.80
C PRO A 106 -3.68 -7.91 -1.82
N ALA A 107 -4.91 -7.83 -1.30
CA ALA A 107 -5.69 -6.59 -1.27
C ALA A 107 -5.18 -5.58 -0.22
N ILE A 108 -4.48 -6.06 0.81
CA ILE A 108 -3.99 -5.22 1.92
C ILE A 108 -2.48 -4.94 1.77
N SER A 109 -1.70 -5.93 1.32
CA SER A 109 -0.25 -5.82 1.03
C SER A 109 0.54 -5.00 2.06
N SER A 110 0.28 -5.24 3.35
CA SER A 110 0.88 -4.45 4.43
C SER A 110 2.14 -5.09 5.00
N VAL A 111 3.12 -4.25 5.29
CA VAL A 111 4.33 -4.61 6.04
C VAL A 111 4.09 -4.35 7.52
N LEU A 112 4.19 -5.39 8.34
CA LEU A 112 3.93 -5.35 9.77
C LEU A 112 5.13 -5.89 10.56
N ARG A 113 5.12 -5.61 11.86
CA ARG A 113 6.08 -6.17 12.81
C ARG A 113 5.45 -7.36 13.53
N SER A 114 6.16 -8.50 13.58
CA SER A 114 5.78 -9.63 14.42
C SER A 114 6.08 -9.32 15.89
N THR A 115 5.09 -9.52 16.77
CA THR A 115 5.22 -9.20 18.20
C THR A 115 4.82 -10.38 19.07
N SER A 116 5.62 -10.66 20.10
CA SER A 116 5.35 -11.70 21.09
C SER A 116 5.08 -11.14 22.50
N SER A 117 5.04 -9.81 22.65
CA SER A 117 4.87 -9.12 23.93
C SER A 117 3.52 -9.45 24.56
N ILE A 118 3.55 -9.77 25.87
CA ILE A 118 2.34 -10.05 26.66
C ILE A 118 1.32 -8.89 26.62
N ARG A 119 1.76 -7.65 26.37
CA ARG A 119 0.91 -6.45 26.29
C ARG A 119 -0.15 -6.52 25.19
N TYR A 120 0.05 -7.34 24.17
CA TYR A 120 -0.87 -7.51 23.05
C TYR A 120 -1.65 -8.84 23.14
N LYS A 121 -1.64 -9.50 24.30
CA LYS A 121 -2.24 -10.83 24.50
C LYS A 121 -3.21 -10.80 25.69
N HIS A 122 -4.25 -11.61 25.63
CA HIS A 122 -5.17 -11.87 26.73
C HIS A 122 -5.38 -13.39 26.88
N SER A 123 -5.94 -13.82 28.01
CA SER A 123 -6.28 -15.24 28.28
C SER A 123 -5.13 -16.20 27.96
N VAL A 124 -3.94 -15.94 28.51
CA VAL A 124 -2.73 -16.73 28.22
C VAL A 124 -2.71 -17.98 29.09
N GLU A 125 -2.74 -19.14 28.45
CA GLU A 125 -2.74 -20.46 29.07
C GLU A 125 -1.51 -21.28 28.63
N THR A 126 -1.12 -22.26 29.44
CA THR A 126 -0.09 -23.24 29.06
C THR A 126 -0.65 -24.17 28.00
N ILE A 127 0.15 -24.49 26.98
CA ILE A 127 -0.24 -25.47 25.95
C ILE A 127 -0.44 -26.85 26.57
N ASP A 128 -1.55 -27.51 26.25
CA ASP A 128 -1.78 -28.90 26.65
C ASP A 128 -1.14 -29.89 25.67
N SER A 129 -1.10 -31.16 26.07
CA SER A 129 -0.48 -32.20 25.25
C SER A 129 -1.27 -32.51 23.98
N GLU A 130 -2.60 -32.39 23.97
CA GLU A 130 -3.41 -32.72 22.80
C GLU A 130 -3.09 -31.76 21.64
N HIS A 131 -3.02 -30.46 21.93
CA HIS A 131 -2.62 -29.46 20.94
C HIS A 131 -1.15 -29.60 20.54
N ALA A 132 -0.26 -29.93 21.48
CA ALA A 132 1.16 -30.13 21.18
C ALA A 132 1.40 -31.38 20.31
N ASP A 133 0.63 -32.45 20.49
CA ASP A 133 0.76 -33.73 19.77
C ASP A 133 0.37 -33.61 18.29
N LEU A 134 -0.34 -32.54 17.89
CA LEU A 134 -0.73 -32.31 16.50
C LEU A 134 0.46 -32.30 15.54
N ILE A 135 1.65 -31.87 15.99
CA ILE A 135 2.85 -31.86 15.15
C ILE A 135 3.27 -33.27 14.69
N PHE A 136 2.97 -34.31 15.47
CA PHE A 136 3.32 -35.68 15.12
C PHE A 136 2.46 -36.24 13.97
N LYS A 137 1.31 -35.61 13.71
CA LYS A 137 0.44 -35.95 12.57
C LYS A 137 0.90 -35.29 11.28
N MET A 138 1.73 -34.24 11.37
CA MET A 138 2.22 -33.51 10.21
C MET A 138 3.23 -34.37 9.44
N ARG A 139 3.08 -34.42 8.11
CA ARG A 139 3.91 -35.26 7.24
C ARG A 139 5.10 -34.45 6.68
N PRO A 140 6.34 -34.76 7.06
CA PRO A 140 7.51 -34.17 6.43
C PRO A 140 7.59 -34.60 4.96
N VAL A 141 7.86 -33.66 4.07
CA VAL A 141 8.00 -33.91 2.64
C VAL A 141 9.35 -33.46 2.12
N TRP A 142 9.76 -34.09 1.02
CA TRP A 142 10.79 -33.58 0.14
C TRP A 142 10.16 -33.29 -1.21
N TYR A 143 10.48 -32.14 -1.82
CA TYR A 143 9.84 -31.68 -3.05
C TYR A 143 10.81 -30.95 -3.99
N ARG A 144 10.36 -30.73 -5.23
CA ARG A 144 11.03 -29.89 -6.24
C ARG A 144 10.23 -28.61 -6.42
N SER A 145 10.91 -27.47 -6.37
CA SER A 145 10.26 -26.17 -6.52
C SER A 145 9.83 -25.92 -7.97
N GLN A 146 8.69 -25.25 -8.14
CA GLN A 146 8.22 -24.70 -9.42
C GLN A 146 8.66 -23.24 -9.62
N CYS A 147 9.11 -22.54 -8.56
CA CYS A 147 9.49 -21.12 -8.63
C CYS A 147 10.63 -20.90 -9.63
N GLU A 148 10.48 -19.96 -10.57
CA GLU A 148 11.41 -19.77 -11.71
C GLU A 148 12.89 -19.65 -11.31
N ASN A 149 13.16 -18.94 -10.21
CA ASN A 149 14.51 -18.63 -9.74
C ASN A 149 15.16 -19.74 -8.89
N ASP A 150 14.41 -20.79 -8.53
CA ASP A 150 14.95 -21.85 -7.69
C ASP A 150 15.80 -22.84 -8.49
N ARG A 151 16.87 -23.31 -7.84
CA ARG A 151 17.72 -24.38 -8.38
C ARG A 151 16.91 -25.64 -8.64
N ARG A 152 17.08 -26.19 -9.85
CA ARG A 152 16.39 -27.40 -10.31
C ARG A 152 17.14 -28.69 -10.01
N ASP A 153 18.41 -28.61 -9.67
CA ASP A 153 19.29 -29.77 -9.49
C ASP A 153 19.29 -30.36 -8.08
N TRP A 154 18.65 -29.69 -7.11
CA TRP A 154 18.37 -30.24 -5.78
C TRP A 154 16.87 -30.21 -5.45
N GLY A 155 16.51 -30.75 -4.28
CA GLY A 155 15.16 -30.60 -3.73
C GLY A 155 15.18 -30.04 -2.32
N PHE A 156 14.00 -29.68 -1.86
CA PHE A 156 13.75 -28.94 -0.63
C PHE A 156 12.98 -29.81 0.35
N TYR A 157 13.13 -29.53 1.64
CA TYR A 157 12.38 -30.19 2.71
C TYR A 157 11.34 -29.23 3.26
N GLY A 158 10.19 -29.76 3.67
CA GLY A 158 9.15 -28.94 4.28
C GLY A 158 7.93 -29.73 4.71
N LEU A 159 6.84 -29.00 4.86
CA LEU A 159 5.48 -29.43 5.13
C LEU A 159 4.58 -28.81 4.06
N ILE A 160 3.47 -29.48 3.75
CA ILE A 160 2.46 -28.97 2.80
C ILE A 160 1.43 -28.16 3.59
N ALA A 161 1.20 -26.91 3.19
CA ALA A 161 0.38 -25.97 3.96
C ALA A 161 -1.07 -26.43 4.07
N GLU A 162 -1.61 -27.03 3.02
CA GLU A 162 -2.93 -27.62 2.96
C GLU A 162 -3.07 -28.79 3.95
N GLU A 163 -2.09 -29.71 3.97
CA GLU A 163 -2.08 -30.86 4.89
C GLU A 163 -1.98 -30.41 6.36
N VAL A 164 -1.12 -29.44 6.63
CA VAL A 164 -1.01 -28.84 7.96
C VAL A 164 -2.30 -28.11 8.34
N GLY A 165 -2.96 -27.45 7.39
CA GLY A 165 -4.20 -26.71 7.60
C GLY A 165 -5.35 -27.59 8.06
N GLU A 166 -5.47 -28.80 7.52
CA GLU A 166 -6.47 -29.79 7.94
C GLU A 166 -6.19 -30.39 9.33
N ILE A 167 -4.92 -30.42 9.75
CA ILE A 167 -4.52 -30.92 11.08
C ILE A 167 -4.65 -29.82 12.14
N ALA A 168 -4.11 -28.64 11.84
CA ALA A 168 -3.91 -27.55 12.78
C ALA A 168 -3.85 -26.21 12.03
N PRO A 169 -5.00 -25.58 11.76
CA PRO A 169 -5.09 -24.38 10.91
C PRO A 169 -4.35 -23.16 11.48
N GLN A 170 -4.00 -23.17 12.78
CA GLN A 170 -3.28 -22.04 13.42
C GLN A 170 -1.80 -21.95 13.00
N PHE A 171 -1.27 -22.99 12.35
CA PHE A 171 0.10 -23.03 11.82
C PHE A 171 0.22 -22.63 10.36
N VAL A 172 -0.85 -22.16 9.72
CA VAL A 172 -0.88 -21.87 8.28
C VAL A 172 -1.18 -20.40 8.02
N HIS A 173 -0.44 -19.78 7.10
CA HIS A 173 -0.80 -18.51 6.51
C HIS A 173 -1.95 -18.72 5.54
N TRP A 174 -3.06 -18.02 5.78
CA TRP A 174 -4.26 -18.09 4.98
C TRP A 174 -4.47 -16.78 4.24
N ARG A 175 -5.06 -16.87 3.05
CA ARG A 175 -5.67 -15.73 2.37
C ARG A 175 -7.11 -16.05 1.97
N PRO A 176 -7.95 -15.01 1.75
CA PRO A 176 -9.25 -15.21 1.13
C PRO A 176 -9.12 -15.85 -0.26
N ALA A 177 -10.06 -16.74 -0.58
CA ALA A 177 -10.21 -17.26 -1.94
C ALA A 177 -10.69 -16.15 -2.89
N ASN A 178 -10.27 -16.20 -4.14
CA ASN A 178 -10.69 -15.31 -5.21
C ASN A 178 -11.24 -16.11 -6.41
N GLU A 179 -11.80 -15.41 -7.39
CA GLU A 179 -12.46 -16.02 -8.56
C GLU A 179 -11.54 -16.85 -9.47
N ASN A 180 -10.22 -16.70 -9.35
CA ASN A 180 -9.25 -17.45 -10.13
C ASN A 180 -8.75 -18.72 -9.41
N ASP A 181 -9.09 -18.90 -8.14
CA ASP A 181 -8.67 -20.09 -7.39
C ASP A 181 -9.48 -21.31 -7.83
N ALA A 182 -8.78 -22.40 -8.10
CA ALA A 182 -9.42 -23.66 -8.41
C ALA A 182 -10.18 -24.18 -7.17
N PRO A 183 -11.40 -24.74 -7.30
CA PRO A 183 -12.16 -25.24 -6.16
C PRO A 183 -11.39 -26.23 -5.26
N GLU A 184 -10.51 -27.03 -5.86
CA GLU A 184 -9.65 -27.99 -5.16
C GLU A 184 -8.52 -27.34 -4.33
N ALA A 185 -8.17 -26.08 -4.60
CA ALA A 185 -7.17 -25.32 -3.84
C ALA A 185 -7.76 -24.63 -2.61
N ILE A 186 -9.09 -24.60 -2.48
CA ILE A 186 -9.80 -23.99 -1.36
C ILE A 186 -9.97 -25.04 -0.27
N SER A 187 -9.40 -24.79 0.91
CA SER A 187 -9.49 -25.68 2.06
C SER A 187 -10.90 -25.74 2.65
N SER A 188 -11.13 -26.70 3.56
CA SER A 188 -12.43 -26.93 4.20
C SER A 188 -12.99 -25.71 4.96
N ASN A 189 -12.12 -24.78 5.38
CA ASN A 189 -12.47 -23.53 6.05
C ASN A 189 -12.82 -22.37 5.08
N GLY A 190 -12.80 -22.61 3.76
CA GLY A 190 -13.11 -21.61 2.74
C GLY A 190 -11.96 -20.65 2.40
N LEU A 191 -10.74 -20.92 2.89
CA LEU A 191 -9.55 -20.12 2.66
C LEU A 191 -8.52 -20.89 1.82
N VAL A 192 -7.57 -20.16 1.24
CA VAL A 192 -6.44 -20.75 0.51
C VAL A 192 -5.20 -20.71 1.39
N ALA A 193 -4.55 -21.87 1.52
CA ALA A 193 -3.31 -22.02 2.28
C ALA A 193 -2.11 -21.51 1.46
N GLU A 194 -1.33 -20.58 2.01
CA GLU A 194 -0.19 -19.95 1.32
C GLU A 194 1.17 -20.43 1.85
N GLY A 195 1.23 -20.88 3.11
CA GLY A 195 2.49 -21.33 3.68
C GLY A 195 2.37 -21.77 5.14
N VAL A 196 3.35 -22.56 5.58
CA VAL A 196 3.44 -23.02 6.97
C VAL A 196 4.26 -22.03 7.80
N MET A 197 3.75 -21.68 8.98
CA MET A 197 4.42 -20.88 9.99
C MET A 197 5.40 -21.73 10.80
N TYR A 198 6.51 -22.12 10.17
CA TYR A 198 7.51 -23.03 10.76
C TYR A 198 8.06 -22.53 12.10
N GLU A 199 8.18 -21.22 12.29
CA GLU A 199 8.68 -20.62 13.53
C GLU A 199 7.78 -20.94 14.73
N ARG A 200 6.49 -21.21 14.49
CA ARG A 200 5.53 -21.57 15.55
C ARG A 200 5.66 -23.02 15.97
N LEU A 201 6.16 -23.90 15.11
CA LEU A 201 6.35 -25.33 15.44
C LEU A 201 7.36 -25.54 16.57
N VAL A 202 8.22 -24.55 16.84
CA VAL A 202 9.14 -24.58 17.99
C VAL A 202 8.39 -24.65 19.32
N VAL A 203 7.19 -24.06 19.43
CA VAL A 203 6.42 -24.04 20.69
C VAL A 203 6.00 -25.45 21.14
N PRO A 204 5.30 -26.26 20.34
CA PRO A 204 4.98 -27.64 20.71
C PRO A 204 6.22 -28.52 20.83
N LEU A 205 7.30 -28.24 20.09
CA LEU A 205 8.58 -28.95 20.27
C LEU A 205 9.18 -28.70 21.66
N ILE A 206 9.12 -27.47 22.19
CA ILE A 206 9.56 -27.16 23.56
C ILE A 206 8.77 -28.00 24.57
N HIS A 207 7.44 -28.07 24.42
CA HIS A 207 6.58 -28.87 25.29
C HIS A 207 6.98 -30.35 25.30
N HIS A 208 7.21 -30.94 24.13
CA HIS A 208 7.66 -32.33 24.03
C HIS A 208 9.05 -32.55 24.60
N ILE A 209 9.98 -31.62 24.38
CA ILE A 209 11.31 -31.69 24.97
C ILE A 209 11.23 -31.67 26.49
N GLN A 210 10.42 -30.79 27.09
CA GLN A 210 10.23 -30.74 28.55
C GLN A 210 9.70 -32.07 29.09
N LYS A 211 8.66 -32.64 28.47
CA LYS A 211 8.12 -33.95 28.85
C LYS A 211 9.13 -35.09 28.69
N LEU A 212 9.93 -35.05 27.62
CA LEU A 212 10.98 -36.05 27.40
C LEU A 212 12.07 -35.94 28.46
N THR A 213 12.48 -34.73 28.86
CA THR A 213 13.44 -34.51 29.95
C THR A 213 12.90 -35.05 31.27
N GLU A 214 11.65 -34.72 31.63
CA GLU A 214 11.01 -35.26 32.85
C GLU A 214 10.99 -36.79 32.86
N ARG A 215 10.64 -37.40 31.71
CA ARG A 215 10.60 -38.86 31.59
C ARG A 215 11.98 -39.49 31.72
N VAL A 216 13.02 -38.85 31.20
CA VAL A 216 14.40 -39.32 31.35
C VAL A 216 14.82 -39.27 32.82
N ASP A 217 14.54 -38.17 33.52
CA ASP A 217 14.89 -38.02 34.95
C ASP A 217 14.19 -39.08 35.82
N GLU A 218 12.92 -39.39 35.53
CA GLU A 218 12.17 -40.48 36.17
C GLU A 218 12.85 -41.83 35.95
N LEU A 219 13.15 -42.15 34.69
CA LEU A 219 13.75 -43.44 34.31
C LEU A 219 15.16 -43.61 34.91
N GLU A 220 15.97 -42.55 34.94
CA GLU A 220 17.28 -42.56 35.58
C GLU A 220 17.17 -42.77 37.09
N SER A 221 16.16 -42.17 37.73
CA SER A 221 15.88 -42.36 39.16
C SER A 221 15.46 -43.80 39.48
N GLU A 222 14.58 -44.38 38.67
CA GLU A 222 14.16 -45.79 38.79
C GLU A 222 15.35 -46.75 38.62
N LEU A 223 16.18 -46.53 37.59
CA LEU A 223 17.39 -47.31 37.35
C LEU A 223 18.37 -47.23 38.53
N LYS A 224 18.54 -46.05 39.13
CA LYS A 224 19.39 -45.87 40.30
C LYS A 224 18.86 -46.67 41.50
N LEU A 225 17.57 -46.59 41.79
CA LEU A 225 16.94 -47.36 42.88
C LEU A 225 17.09 -48.87 42.66
N LEU A 226 16.81 -49.35 41.44
CA LEU A 226 17.00 -50.75 41.07
C LEU A 226 18.45 -51.20 41.25
N SER A 227 19.42 -50.37 40.83
CA SER A 227 20.85 -50.69 40.97
C SER A 227 21.27 -50.87 42.43
N THR A 228 20.81 -49.99 43.33
CA THR A 228 21.07 -50.08 44.78
C THR A 228 20.39 -51.31 45.40
N SER A 229 19.14 -51.59 45.03
CA SER A 229 18.43 -52.76 45.55
C SER A 229 19.09 -54.08 45.16
N ARG A 230 19.74 -54.13 43.99
CA ARG A 230 20.44 -55.33 43.50
C ARG A 230 21.78 -55.55 44.19
N SER A 231 22.48 -54.49 44.60
CA SER A 231 23.71 -54.61 45.39
C SER A 231 23.47 -55.11 46.82
N ASP A 232 22.26 -54.93 47.36
CA ASP A 232 21.92 -55.36 48.73
C ASP A 232 21.53 -56.85 48.82
N ILE A 233 21.37 -57.55 47.68
CA ILE A 233 20.93 -58.95 47.60
C ILE A 233 22.10 -59.90 47.23
N GLY A 234 23.29 -59.37 46.90
CA GLY A 234 24.49 -60.13 46.58
C GLY A 234 25.54 -60.06 47.69
#